data_AF-A0A7Z9W214-F1
#
_entry.id   AF-A0A7Z9W214-F1
#
_cell.length_a   1.000
_cell.length_b   1.000
_cell.length_c   1.000
_cell.angle_alpha   90.00
_cell.angle_beta   90.00
_cell.angle_gamma   90.00
#
_symmetry.space_group_name_H-M   'P 1'
#
loop_
_entity.id
_entity.type
_entity.pdbx_description
1 polymer ?
#
loop_
_entity_poly.entity_id
_entity_poly.type
_entity_poly.pdbx_seq_one_letter_code
_entity_poly.pdbx_strand_id
1 'polypeptide(L)'
;ESKRLQVEWKRIGPVRRTKSDAIWGRFRTACDGVFERVREGEREVAAEKIAGRESLCVELESLLSVEETENGLAARVRELQGRWRQAGEVPSNLRRQLSTRFGQTIARLVEAYPQQFHGTDLDPARKLKQLRQLCERAETLVPTEALDEAGASPAEILAKKWRDQLASNTMGERVDEATRRRAAIEEIKRLQSARRRLGSLAGTEASELQTKFQKACDRAYQKNQPSTPTG
;
A
#
# COMPACT_ATOMS: atom_id res chain seq x y z
N GLU A 1 24.61 -26.75 0.92
CA GLU A 1 25.20 -28.10 0.77
C GLU A 1 24.36 -29.21 1.41
N SER A 2 23.80 -29.04 2.62
CA SER A 2 22.98 -30.07 3.29
C SER A 2 21.77 -30.59 2.48
N LYS A 3 21.09 -29.72 1.70
CA LYS A 3 20.00 -30.13 0.78
C LYS A 3 20.48 -31.04 -0.35
N ARG A 4 21.70 -30.82 -0.86
CA ARG A 4 22.31 -31.64 -1.92
C ARG A 4 22.68 -33.03 -1.38
N LEU A 5 23.28 -33.08 -0.19
CA LEU A 5 23.62 -34.32 0.50
C LEU A 5 22.37 -35.15 0.86
N GLN A 6 21.25 -34.50 1.21
CA GLN A 6 19.96 -35.18 1.42
C GLN A 6 19.40 -35.82 0.14
N VAL A 7 19.60 -35.18 -1.01
CA VAL A 7 19.17 -35.70 -2.32
C VAL A 7 20.07 -36.84 -2.79
N GLU A 8 21.39 -36.72 -2.57
CA GLU A 8 22.36 -37.76 -2.89
C GLU A 8 22.17 -39.01 -2.01
N TRP A 9 21.85 -38.87 -0.72
CA TRP A 9 21.54 -39.98 0.17
C TRP A 9 20.31 -40.79 -0.29
N LYS A 10 19.25 -40.10 -0.76
CA LYS A 10 18.02 -40.75 -1.26
C LYS A 10 18.25 -41.58 -2.53
N ARG A 11 19.37 -41.40 -3.24
CA ARG A 11 19.73 -42.14 -4.46
C ARG A 11 20.49 -43.44 -4.20
N ILE A 12 21.02 -43.66 -3.00
CA ILE A 12 21.81 -44.86 -2.68
C ILE A 12 20.84 -46.02 -2.36
N GLY A 13 20.96 -47.13 -3.10
CA GLY A 13 20.10 -48.32 -3.00
C GLY A 13 20.20 -49.07 -1.64
N PRO A 14 19.37 -50.12 -1.44
CA PRO A 14 19.07 -50.65 -0.10
C PRO A 14 20.25 -51.39 0.55
N VAL A 15 20.78 -50.81 1.61
CA VAL A 15 21.67 -51.45 2.59
C VAL A 15 20.82 -51.99 3.76
N ARG A 16 21.32 -52.98 4.53
CA ARG A 16 20.64 -53.54 5.71
C ARG A 16 19.96 -52.44 6.54
N ARG A 17 18.61 -52.46 6.57
CA ARG A 17 17.74 -51.37 7.07
C ARG A 17 18.20 -50.80 8.40
N THR A 18 18.53 -51.65 9.38
CA THR A 18 18.94 -51.23 10.72
C THR A 18 20.18 -50.33 10.77
N LYS A 19 21.18 -50.58 9.92
CA LYS A 19 22.40 -49.74 9.86
C LYS A 19 22.16 -48.48 9.03
N SER A 20 21.35 -48.59 7.97
CA SER A 20 20.96 -47.46 7.13
C SER A 20 20.12 -46.43 7.89
N ASP A 21 19.14 -46.90 8.68
CA ASP A 21 18.25 -46.06 9.48
C ASP A 21 19.01 -45.34 10.60
N ALA A 22 19.99 -46.00 11.22
CA ALA A 22 20.86 -45.38 12.22
C ALA A 22 21.75 -44.28 11.63
N ILE A 23 22.34 -44.49 10.44
CA ILE A 23 23.17 -43.49 9.76
C ILE A 23 22.29 -42.34 9.26
N TRP A 24 21.13 -42.63 8.71
CA TRP A 24 20.15 -41.63 8.27
C TRP A 24 19.63 -40.78 9.43
N GLY A 25 19.34 -41.39 10.58
CA GLY A 25 18.97 -40.68 11.81
C GLY A 25 20.04 -39.69 12.23
N ARG A 26 21.31 -40.14 12.30
CA ARG A 26 22.45 -39.27 12.63
C ARG A 26 22.63 -38.13 11.63
N PHE A 27 22.49 -38.40 10.33
CA PHE A 27 22.61 -37.41 9.29
C PHE A 27 21.48 -36.38 9.33
N ARG A 28 20.23 -36.81 9.57
CA ARG A 28 19.08 -35.92 9.75
C ARG A 28 19.27 -35.04 10.98
N THR A 29 19.63 -35.60 12.14
CA THR A 29 19.88 -34.81 13.35
C THR A 29 20.99 -33.77 13.14
N ALA A 30 22.06 -34.11 12.41
CA ALA A 30 23.10 -33.15 12.06
C ALA A 30 22.59 -32.05 11.11
N CYS A 31 21.75 -32.40 10.12
CA CYS A 31 21.12 -31.41 9.25
C CYS A 31 20.17 -30.49 10.04
N ASP A 32 19.34 -31.05 10.91
CA ASP A 32 18.38 -30.31 11.73
C ASP A 32 19.11 -29.30 12.63
N GLY A 33 20.25 -29.69 13.22
CA GLY A 33 21.09 -28.77 13.99
C GLY A 33 21.65 -27.60 13.17
N VAL A 34 22.00 -27.81 11.89
CA VAL A 34 22.42 -26.72 11.00
C VAL A 34 21.25 -25.80 10.67
N PHE A 35 20.07 -26.35 10.39
CA PHE A 35 18.88 -25.55 10.09
C PHE A 35 18.41 -24.73 11.30
N GLU A 36 18.45 -25.29 12.51
CA GLU A 36 18.11 -24.54 13.73
C GLU A 36 19.09 -23.39 13.98
N ARG A 37 20.41 -23.58 13.79
CA ARG A 37 21.38 -22.48 13.91
C ARG A 37 21.13 -21.35 12.90
N VAL A 38 20.79 -21.69 11.65
CA VAL A 38 20.42 -20.70 10.63
C VAL A 38 19.16 -19.95 11.06
N ARG A 39 18.16 -20.67 11.57
CA ARG A 39 16.89 -20.10 12.04
C ARG A 39 17.08 -19.20 13.26
N GLU A 40 17.97 -19.55 14.18
CA GLU A 40 18.36 -18.71 15.31
C GLU A 40 19.02 -17.42 14.85
N GLY A 41 20.00 -17.49 13.93
CA GLY A 41 20.61 -16.29 13.34
C GLY A 41 19.60 -15.39 12.62
N GLU A 42 18.66 -15.97 11.87
CA GLU A 42 17.57 -15.22 11.23
C GLU A 42 16.66 -14.53 12.27
N ARG A 43 16.39 -15.19 13.40
CA ARG A 43 15.60 -14.61 14.50
C ARG A 43 16.34 -13.46 15.18
N GLU A 44 17.65 -13.58 15.40
CA GLU A 44 18.47 -12.51 16.00
C GLU A 44 18.50 -11.27 15.10
N VAL A 45 18.77 -11.45 13.80
CA VAL A 45 18.73 -10.35 12.83
C VAL A 45 17.34 -9.71 12.74
N ALA A 46 16.28 -10.52 12.82
CA ALA A 46 14.92 -9.99 12.86
C ALA A 46 14.64 -9.21 14.16
N ALA A 47 15.11 -9.71 15.31
CA ALA A 47 14.96 -9.06 16.60
C ALA A 47 15.69 -7.71 16.63
N GLU A 48 16.90 -7.63 16.10
CA GLU A 48 17.66 -6.37 15.98
C GLU A 48 16.91 -5.33 15.13
N LYS A 49 16.35 -5.75 13.98
CA LYS A 49 15.56 -4.86 13.12
C LYS A 49 14.27 -4.40 13.80
N ILE A 50 13.62 -5.27 14.57
CA ILE A 50 12.42 -4.92 15.35
C ILE A 50 12.79 -3.89 16.42
N ALA A 51 13.83 -4.17 17.22
CA ALA A 51 14.33 -3.26 18.25
C ALA A 51 14.75 -1.90 17.67
N GLY A 52 15.35 -1.89 16.48
CA GLY A 52 15.68 -0.66 15.75
C GLY A 52 14.45 0.16 15.35
N ARG A 53 13.34 -0.47 14.96
CA ARG A 53 12.08 0.25 14.69
C ARG A 53 11.39 0.69 15.97
N GLU A 54 11.45 -0.11 17.03
CA GLU A 54 10.89 0.24 18.34
C GLU A 54 11.61 1.44 18.95
N SER A 55 12.94 1.49 18.88
CA SER A 55 13.72 2.63 19.36
C SER A 55 13.38 3.91 18.61
N LEU A 56 13.16 3.84 17.28
CA LEU A 56 12.68 4.99 16.49
C LEU A 56 11.29 5.47 16.93
N CYS A 57 10.39 4.55 17.32
CA CYS A 57 9.09 4.93 17.88
C CYS A 57 9.24 5.64 19.22
N VAL A 58 10.10 5.12 20.11
CA VAL A 58 10.37 5.73 21.42
C VAL A 58 11.03 7.10 21.28
N GLU A 59 12.02 7.23 20.39
CA GLU A 59 12.70 8.50 20.08
C GLU A 59 11.74 9.53 19.49
N LEU A 60 10.79 9.11 18.66
CA LEU A 60 9.74 10.00 18.16
C LEU A 60 8.76 10.42 19.26
N GLU A 61 8.43 9.51 20.18
CA GLU A 61 7.52 9.79 21.29
C GLU A 61 8.13 10.72 22.32
N SER A 62 9.43 10.65 22.57
CA SER A 62 10.09 11.58 23.49
C SER A 62 10.00 13.04 23.02
N LEU A 63 9.92 13.28 21.70
CA LEU A 63 9.70 14.62 21.14
C LEU A 63 8.34 15.23 21.53
N LEU A 64 7.36 14.44 21.98
CA LEU A 64 6.11 14.98 22.52
C LEU A 64 6.27 15.59 23.92
N SER A 65 7.27 15.12 24.68
CA SER A 65 7.49 15.52 26.07
C SER A 65 8.46 16.68 26.21
N VAL A 66 9.24 16.98 25.17
CA VAL A 66 10.14 18.13 25.17
C VAL A 66 9.35 19.35 24.68
N GLU A 67 9.30 20.42 25.48
CA GLU A 67 8.86 21.75 25.05
C GLU A 67 9.91 22.38 24.12
N GLU A 68 10.32 21.67 23.08
CA GLU A 68 11.33 22.13 22.13
C GLU A 68 10.69 23.17 21.21
N THR A 69 10.74 24.41 21.68
CA THR A 69 10.18 25.61 21.03
C THR A 69 11.14 26.21 19.99
N GLU A 70 12.37 25.70 19.88
CA GLU A 70 13.40 26.25 19.00
C GLU A 70 13.60 25.41 17.72
N ASN A 71 12.79 25.72 16.69
CA ASN A 71 13.04 25.60 15.24
C ASN A 71 13.58 24.28 14.61
N GLY A 72 13.71 23.18 15.36
CA GLY A 72 14.31 21.93 14.89
C GLY A 72 13.35 20.75 14.71
N LEU A 73 12.14 20.83 15.28
CA LEU A 73 11.24 19.68 15.42
C LEU A 73 10.90 19.02 14.07
N ALA A 74 10.55 19.83 13.07
CA ALA A 74 10.23 19.32 11.74
C ALA A 74 11.43 18.66 11.04
N ALA A 75 12.64 19.16 11.27
CA ALA A 75 13.85 18.55 10.74
C ALA A 75 14.13 17.20 11.41
N ARG A 76 13.96 17.12 12.74
CA ARG A 76 14.14 15.87 13.50
C ARG A 76 13.13 14.80 13.11
N VAL A 77 11.86 15.16 12.96
CA VAL A 77 10.83 14.23 12.47
C VAL A 77 11.17 13.74 11.06
N ARG A 78 11.67 14.61 10.18
CA ARG A 78 12.09 14.21 8.82
C ARG A 78 13.29 13.24 8.85
N GLU A 79 14.26 13.46 9.73
CA GLU A 79 15.38 12.56 9.94
C GLU A 79 14.92 11.18 10.42
N LEU A 80 14.03 11.14 11.42
CA LEU A 80 13.44 9.91 11.92
C LEU A 80 12.65 9.16 10.84
N GLN A 81 11.90 9.87 10.00
CA GLN A 81 11.24 9.29 8.82
C GLN A 81 12.24 8.75 7.78
N GLY A 82 13.42 9.38 7.66
CA GLY A 82 14.52 8.88 6.85
C GLY A 82 15.05 7.55 7.38
N ARG A 83 15.43 7.51 8.66
CA ARG A 83 15.90 6.30 9.36
C ARG A 83 14.85 5.19 9.33
N TRP A 84 13.57 5.52 9.50
CA TRP A 84 12.46 4.57 9.40
C TRP A 84 12.35 3.91 8.02
N ARG A 85 12.59 4.66 6.94
CA ARG A 85 12.58 4.12 5.57
C ARG A 85 13.79 3.23 5.28
N GLN A 86 14.92 3.53 5.91
CA GLN A 86 16.16 2.74 5.81
C GLN A 86 16.13 1.51 6.73
N ALA A 87 15.29 1.52 7.77
CA ALA A 87 15.12 0.39 8.67
C ALA A 87 14.63 -0.84 7.88
N GLY A 88 15.40 -1.92 7.94
CA GLY A 88 15.16 -3.14 7.20
C GLY A 88 13.77 -3.76 7.40
N GLU A 89 13.46 -4.76 6.60
CA GLU A 89 12.17 -5.45 6.67
C GLU A 89 11.98 -6.18 7.99
N VAL A 90 10.79 -6.04 8.55
CA VAL A 90 10.32 -6.74 9.75
C VAL A 90 9.05 -7.55 9.40
N PRO A 91 8.70 -8.57 10.20
CA PRO A 91 7.49 -9.37 9.98
C PRO A 91 6.24 -8.51 9.77
N SER A 92 5.36 -8.92 8.87
CA SER A 92 4.25 -8.09 8.35
C SER A 92 3.26 -7.61 9.43
N ASN A 93 3.02 -8.43 10.46
CA ASN A 93 2.21 -8.10 11.62
C ASN A 93 2.83 -6.96 12.44
N LEU A 94 4.09 -7.10 12.83
CA LEU A 94 4.83 -6.10 13.60
C LEU A 94 5.05 -4.82 12.78
N ARG A 95 5.34 -4.96 11.48
CA ARG A 95 5.45 -3.83 10.56
C ARG A 95 4.20 -2.95 10.60
N ARG A 96 3.02 -3.55 10.59
CA ARG A 96 1.75 -2.81 10.64
C ARG A 96 1.60 -2.09 11.99
N GLN A 97 1.82 -2.81 13.09
CA GLN A 97 1.68 -2.25 14.44
C GLN A 97 2.62 -1.07 14.67
N LEU A 98 3.91 -1.24 14.36
CA LEU A 98 4.92 -0.22 14.54
C LEU A 98 4.69 0.97 13.59
N SER A 99 4.32 0.74 12.32
CA SER A 99 3.97 1.83 11.40
C SER A 99 2.75 2.63 11.87
N THR A 100 1.72 1.97 12.42
CA THR A 100 0.55 2.65 12.97
C THR A 100 0.95 3.52 14.16
N ARG A 101 1.72 2.98 15.11
CA ARG A 101 2.24 3.71 16.27
C ARG A 101 3.05 4.94 15.83
N PHE A 102 4.04 4.73 14.98
CA PHE A 102 4.90 5.81 14.46
C PHE A 102 4.09 6.92 13.76
N GLY A 103 3.13 6.53 12.91
CA GLY A 103 2.26 7.49 12.21
C GLY A 103 1.32 8.26 13.14
N GLN A 104 0.79 7.61 14.18
CA GLN A 104 -0.05 8.25 15.19
C GLN A 104 0.75 9.27 16.03
N THR A 105 1.98 8.94 16.41
CA THR A 105 2.85 9.86 17.14
C THR A 105 3.18 11.10 16.29
N ILE A 106 3.46 10.93 14.99
CA ILE A 106 3.63 12.08 14.08
C ILE A 106 2.35 12.93 14.02
N ALA A 107 1.18 12.31 13.90
CA ALA A 107 -0.07 13.06 13.85
C ALA A 107 -0.27 13.90 15.12
N ARG A 108 0.00 13.33 16.31
CA ARG A 108 -0.05 14.03 17.58
C ARG A 108 0.96 15.18 17.67
N LEU A 109 2.18 14.98 17.17
CA LEU A 109 3.20 16.04 17.11
C LEU A 109 2.76 17.22 16.25
N VAL A 110 2.18 16.93 15.08
CA VAL A 110 1.67 17.96 14.16
C VAL A 110 0.48 18.71 14.78
N GLU A 111 -0.40 18.02 15.50
CA GLU A 111 -1.52 18.64 16.23
C GLU A 111 -1.04 19.49 17.41
N ALA A 112 -0.02 19.04 18.15
CA ALA A 112 0.53 19.77 19.28
C ALA A 112 1.32 21.02 18.85
N TYR A 113 2.07 20.95 17.74
CA TYR A 113 2.97 22.01 17.30
C TYR A 113 2.77 22.43 15.84
N PRO A 114 1.57 22.88 15.42
CA PRO A 114 1.26 23.13 14.01
C PRO A 114 2.18 24.16 13.35
N GLN A 115 2.65 25.17 14.09
CA GLN A 115 3.54 26.21 13.59
C GLN A 115 4.91 25.66 13.15
N GLN A 116 5.43 24.64 13.84
CA GLN A 116 6.72 24.03 13.51
C GLN A 116 6.68 23.22 12.21
N PHE A 117 5.49 22.74 11.81
CA PHE A 117 5.31 21.94 10.60
C PHE A 117 4.77 22.74 9.41
N HIS A 118 4.49 24.03 9.58
CA HIS A 118 3.97 24.87 8.50
C HIS A 118 4.92 24.90 7.29
N GLY A 119 4.37 24.78 6.08
CA GLY A 119 5.14 24.76 4.83
C GLY A 119 5.87 23.43 4.54
N THR A 120 5.95 22.51 5.50
CA THR A 120 6.56 21.19 5.31
C THR A 120 5.59 20.20 4.64
N ASP A 121 6.08 19.00 4.30
CA ASP A 121 5.21 17.92 3.78
C ASP A 121 4.24 17.37 4.84
N LEU A 122 4.47 17.68 6.12
CA LEU A 122 3.60 17.30 7.23
C LEU A 122 2.50 18.32 7.51
N ASP A 123 2.55 19.50 6.87
CA ASP A 123 1.56 20.56 7.03
C ASP A 123 0.15 20.06 6.70
N PRO A 124 -0.80 20.11 7.67
CA PRO A 124 -2.19 19.72 7.45
C PRO A 124 -2.84 20.45 6.27
N ALA A 125 -2.59 21.75 6.10
CA ALA A 125 -3.18 22.55 5.04
C ALA A 125 -2.69 22.10 3.65
N ARG A 126 -1.40 21.77 3.55
CA ARG A 126 -0.81 21.23 2.32
C ARG A 126 -1.39 19.86 1.98
N LYS A 127 -1.53 18.97 2.97
CA LYS A 127 -2.11 17.65 2.74
C LYS A 127 -3.60 17.72 2.37
N LEU A 128 -4.36 18.63 2.96
CA LEU A 128 -5.75 18.91 2.57
C LEU A 128 -5.83 19.39 1.12
N LYS A 129 -4.97 20.34 0.71
CA LYS A 129 -4.89 20.79 -0.68
C LYS A 129 -4.61 19.63 -1.64
N GLN A 130 -3.66 18.76 -1.30
CA GLN A 130 -3.35 17.56 -2.09
C GLN A 130 -4.55 16.60 -2.16
N LEU A 131 -5.28 16.40 -1.05
CA LEU A 131 -6.49 15.57 -1.04
C LEU A 131 -7.57 16.14 -1.96
N ARG A 132 -7.82 17.47 -1.92
CA ARG A 132 -8.76 18.13 -2.84
C ARG A 132 -8.37 17.90 -4.31
N GLN A 133 -7.09 18.04 -4.65
CA GLN A 133 -6.59 17.76 -6.00
C GLN A 133 -6.76 16.29 -6.42
N LEU A 134 -6.62 15.35 -5.49
CA LEU A 134 -6.89 13.94 -5.77
C LEU A 134 -8.39 13.69 -6.01
N CYS A 135 -9.27 14.36 -5.26
CA CYS A 135 -10.72 14.31 -5.49
C CYS A 135 -11.07 14.83 -6.88
N GLU A 136 -10.58 16.01 -7.26
CA GLU A 136 -10.82 16.63 -8.57
C GLU A 136 -10.37 15.71 -9.71
N ARG A 137 -9.15 15.14 -9.61
CA ARG A 137 -8.66 14.17 -10.60
C ARG A 137 -9.51 12.89 -10.63
N ALA A 138 -9.95 12.39 -9.48
CA ALA A 138 -10.83 11.22 -9.45
C ALA A 138 -12.17 11.51 -10.12
N GLU A 139 -12.72 12.71 -9.93
CA GLU A 139 -13.96 13.17 -10.56
C GLU A 139 -13.81 13.30 -12.08
N THR A 140 -12.67 13.76 -12.60
CA THR A 140 -12.43 13.79 -14.06
C THR A 140 -12.42 12.40 -14.72
N LEU A 141 -12.13 11.35 -13.95
CA LEU A 141 -12.14 9.97 -14.43
C LEU A 141 -13.53 9.34 -14.41
N VAL A 142 -14.50 9.96 -13.72
CA VAL A 142 -15.90 9.62 -13.85
C VAL A 142 -16.36 10.28 -15.15
N PRO A 143 -16.62 9.52 -16.22
CA PRO A 143 -17.16 10.12 -17.43
C PRO A 143 -18.45 10.83 -17.04
N THR A 144 -18.52 12.13 -17.33
CA THR A 144 -19.71 12.95 -17.16
C THR A 144 -20.81 12.31 -17.98
N GLU A 145 -21.63 11.47 -17.35
CA GLU A 145 -22.94 11.21 -17.89
C GLU A 145 -23.68 12.52 -17.82
N ALA A 146 -24.07 12.99 -19.00
CA ALA A 146 -25.11 13.97 -19.23
C ALA A 146 -26.08 13.96 -18.04
N LEU A 147 -26.17 15.11 -17.37
CA LEU A 147 -26.96 15.29 -16.17
C LEU A 147 -28.46 15.00 -16.34
N ASP A 148 -28.95 14.62 -17.54
CA ASP A 148 -30.38 14.43 -17.78
C ASP A 148 -30.67 13.25 -18.75
N GLU A 149 -30.65 12.00 -18.26
CA GLU A 149 -31.47 10.95 -18.92
C GLU A 149 -32.95 11.06 -18.52
N ALA A 150 -33.26 11.85 -17.48
CA ALA A 150 -34.63 12.11 -17.04
C ALA A 150 -35.34 13.21 -17.85
N GLY A 151 -34.61 14.00 -18.65
CA GLY A 151 -35.13 15.07 -19.50
C GLY A 151 -34.95 14.86 -21.01
N ALA A 152 -34.28 13.78 -21.41
CA ALA A 152 -33.97 13.53 -22.82
C ALA A 152 -35.22 13.10 -23.60
N SER A 153 -35.47 13.72 -24.75
CA SER A 153 -36.54 13.35 -25.67
C SER A 153 -36.36 11.89 -26.13
N PRO A 154 -37.44 11.13 -26.38
CA PRO A 154 -37.36 9.79 -26.98
C PRO A 154 -36.50 9.72 -28.25
N ALA A 155 -36.44 10.82 -29.02
CA ALA A 155 -35.60 10.94 -30.20
C ALA A 155 -34.09 11.02 -29.86
N GLU A 156 -33.72 11.67 -28.77
CA GLU A 156 -32.33 11.78 -28.31
C GLU A 156 -31.81 10.46 -27.76
N ILE A 157 -32.68 9.72 -27.05
CA ILE A 157 -32.39 8.37 -26.57
C ILE A 157 -32.16 7.42 -27.76
N LEU A 158 -33.00 7.51 -28.80
CA LEU A 158 -32.81 6.75 -30.03
C LEU A 158 -31.54 7.18 -30.76
N ALA A 159 -31.27 8.48 -30.93
CA ALA A 159 -30.05 8.97 -31.59
C ALA A 159 -28.77 8.55 -30.84
N LYS A 160 -28.80 8.48 -29.51
CA LYS A 160 -27.71 7.91 -28.69
C LYS A 160 -27.57 6.42 -28.97
N LYS A 161 -28.66 5.64 -28.88
CA LYS A 161 -28.65 4.19 -29.18
C LYS A 161 -28.16 3.87 -30.60
N TRP A 162 -28.50 4.68 -31.60
CA TRP A 162 -28.03 4.51 -32.98
C TRP A 162 -26.53 4.82 -33.12
N ARG A 163 -26.04 5.89 -32.49
CA ARG A 163 -24.60 6.18 -32.42
C ARG A 163 -23.83 5.05 -31.73
N ASP A 164 -24.36 4.55 -30.61
CA ASP A 164 -23.76 3.45 -29.86
C ASP A 164 -23.74 2.15 -30.67
N GLN A 165 -24.81 1.84 -31.42
CA GLN A 165 -24.87 0.69 -32.32
C GLN A 165 -23.89 0.81 -33.49
N LEU A 166 -23.74 2.00 -34.08
CA LEU A 166 -22.76 2.26 -35.14
C LEU A 166 -21.33 2.15 -34.61
N ALA A 167 -21.01 2.77 -33.47
CA ALA A 167 -19.71 2.67 -32.81
C ALA A 167 -19.39 1.22 -32.41
N SER A 168 -20.40 0.43 -32.04
CA SER A 168 -20.24 -1.00 -31.74
C SER A 168 -19.81 -1.83 -32.96
N ASN A 169 -20.10 -1.38 -34.18
CA ASN A 169 -19.75 -2.11 -35.41
C ASN A 169 -18.40 -1.67 -36.00
N THR A 170 -17.81 -0.57 -35.51
CA THR A 170 -16.52 -0.05 -35.96
C THR A 170 -15.37 -0.63 -35.13
N MET A 171 -14.67 -1.63 -35.68
CA MET A 171 -13.62 -2.40 -34.96
C MET A 171 -12.49 -1.54 -34.35
N GLY A 172 -12.12 -0.41 -34.96
CA GLY A 172 -11.06 0.47 -34.46
C GLY A 172 -11.42 1.19 -33.16
N GLU A 173 -12.66 1.61 -32.99
CA GLU A 173 -13.11 2.43 -31.86
C GLU A 173 -13.20 1.63 -30.54
N ARG A 174 -13.48 0.32 -30.63
CA ARG A 174 -13.47 -0.60 -29.49
C ARG A 174 -12.09 -0.81 -28.87
N VAL A 175 -11.03 -0.81 -29.68
CA VAL A 175 -9.65 -0.95 -29.19
C VAL A 175 -9.22 0.32 -28.45
N ASP A 176 -9.62 1.49 -28.96
CA ASP A 176 -9.35 2.78 -28.33
C ASP A 176 -10.11 2.96 -27.02
N GLU A 177 -11.38 2.55 -26.98
CA GLU A 177 -12.22 2.61 -25.78
C GLU A 177 -11.73 1.63 -24.69
N ALA A 178 -11.36 0.39 -25.05
CA ALA A 178 -10.76 -0.56 -24.11
C ALA A 178 -9.43 -0.06 -23.54
N THR A 179 -8.61 0.59 -24.37
CA THR A 179 -7.34 1.20 -23.94
C THR A 179 -7.58 2.38 -23.00
N ARG A 180 -8.56 3.24 -23.30
CA ARG A 180 -8.99 4.34 -22.41
C ARG A 180 -9.47 3.83 -21.05
N ARG A 181 -10.30 2.79 -21.01
CA ARG A 181 -10.78 2.17 -19.76
C ARG A 181 -9.65 1.60 -18.91
N ARG A 182 -8.69 0.89 -19.55
CA ARG A 182 -7.50 0.37 -18.87
C ARG A 182 -6.64 1.51 -18.30
N ALA A 183 -6.42 2.57 -19.07
CA ALA A 183 -5.70 3.75 -18.60
C ALA A 183 -6.40 4.42 -17.41
N ALA A 184 -7.74 4.53 -17.44
CA ALA A 184 -8.51 5.06 -16.33
C ALA A 184 -8.38 4.21 -15.06
N ILE A 185 -8.42 2.86 -15.16
CA ILE A 185 -8.19 1.96 -14.02
C ILE A 185 -6.79 2.14 -13.43
N GLU A 186 -5.76 2.22 -14.26
CA GLU A 186 -4.39 2.43 -13.78
C GLU A 186 -4.24 3.80 -13.11
N GLU A 187 -4.93 4.83 -13.62
CA GLU A 187 -4.96 6.13 -12.98
C GLU A 187 -5.68 6.11 -11.63
N ILE A 188 -6.79 5.38 -11.49
CA ILE A 188 -7.45 5.16 -10.19
C ILE A 188 -6.48 4.51 -9.19
N LYS A 189 -5.75 3.47 -9.60
CA LYS A 189 -4.74 2.81 -8.74
C LYS A 189 -3.63 3.78 -8.32
N ARG A 190 -3.19 4.66 -9.22
CA ARG A 190 -2.21 5.71 -8.92
C ARG A 190 -2.75 6.71 -7.92
N LEU A 191 -3.99 7.18 -8.10
CA LEU A 191 -4.65 8.11 -7.17
C LEU A 191 -4.82 7.48 -5.79
N GLN A 192 -5.26 6.22 -5.71
CA GLN A 192 -5.37 5.48 -4.45
C GLN A 192 -4.01 5.31 -3.75
N SER A 193 -2.96 5.05 -4.53
CA SER A 193 -1.59 4.97 -4.00
C SER A 193 -1.10 6.32 -3.48
N ALA A 194 -1.38 7.41 -4.20
CA ALA A 194 -1.08 8.77 -3.76
C ALA A 194 -1.83 9.13 -2.47
N ARG A 195 -3.12 8.77 -2.36
CA ARG A 195 -3.93 8.98 -1.15
C ARG A 195 -3.34 8.26 0.07
N ARG A 196 -2.87 7.03 -0.09
CA ARG A 196 -2.23 6.26 0.98
C ARG A 196 -0.95 6.93 1.48
N ARG A 197 -0.20 7.63 0.62
CA ARG A 197 1.02 8.35 1.00
C ARG A 197 0.76 9.60 1.86
N LEU A 198 -0.40 10.25 1.71
CA LEU A 198 -0.78 11.41 2.54
C LEU A 198 -0.95 11.03 4.03
N GLY A 199 -1.21 9.75 4.32
CA GLY A 199 -1.40 9.26 5.68
C GLY A 199 -2.78 9.60 6.26
N SER A 200 -2.88 9.55 7.59
CA SER A 200 -4.06 9.97 8.33
C SER A 200 -4.21 11.49 8.31
N LEU A 201 -5.42 11.97 8.05
CA LEU A 201 -5.79 13.38 8.11
C LEU A 201 -6.95 13.51 9.08
N ALA A 202 -6.79 14.36 10.10
CA ALA A 202 -7.83 14.66 11.07
C ALA A 202 -8.70 15.84 10.59
N GLY A 203 -9.93 15.91 11.09
CA GLY A 203 -10.88 16.98 10.81
C GLY A 203 -12.08 16.57 9.97
N THR A 204 -13.17 17.32 10.12
CA THR A 204 -14.45 17.09 9.40
C THR A 204 -14.27 17.21 7.90
N GLU A 205 -13.59 18.27 7.45
CA GLU A 205 -13.32 18.50 6.03
C GLU A 205 -12.48 17.37 5.40
N ALA A 206 -11.46 16.88 6.10
CA ALA A 206 -10.65 15.75 5.63
C ALA A 206 -11.50 14.48 5.42
N SER A 207 -12.40 14.21 6.36
CA SER A 207 -13.32 13.06 6.31
C SER A 207 -14.31 13.17 5.14
N GLU A 208 -14.88 14.36 4.94
CA GLU A 208 -15.79 14.63 3.81
C GLU A 208 -15.09 14.44 2.46
N LEU A 209 -13.90 15.04 2.30
CA LEU A 209 -13.10 14.90 1.08
C LEU A 209 -12.68 13.44 0.84
N GLN A 210 -12.31 12.71 1.90
CA GLN A 210 -12.00 11.29 1.79
C GLN A 210 -13.21 10.47 1.33
N THR A 211 -14.39 10.77 1.87
CA THR A 211 -15.63 10.10 1.46
C THR A 211 -15.95 10.40 0.00
N LYS A 212 -15.81 11.67 -0.42
CA LYS A 212 -15.98 12.08 -1.83
C LYS A 212 -15.00 11.36 -2.75
N PHE A 213 -13.72 11.34 -2.38
CA PHE A 213 -12.67 10.63 -3.12
C PHE A 213 -12.99 9.14 -3.30
N GLN A 214 -13.36 8.46 -2.21
CA GLN A 214 -13.68 7.04 -2.26
C GLN A 214 -14.86 6.77 -3.18
N LYS A 215 -15.96 7.54 -3.06
CA LYS A 215 -17.12 7.44 -3.95
C LYS A 215 -16.76 7.69 -5.42
N ALA A 216 -15.91 8.68 -5.70
CA ALA A 216 -15.46 8.99 -7.05
C ALA A 216 -14.63 7.84 -7.64
N CYS A 217 -13.67 7.30 -6.88
CA CYS A 217 -12.88 6.14 -7.30
C CYS A 217 -13.76 4.90 -7.54
N ASP A 218 -14.71 4.62 -6.65
CA ASP A 218 -15.59 3.45 -6.77
C ASP A 218 -16.49 3.57 -8.01
N ARG A 219 -17.07 4.75 -8.25
CA ARG A 219 -17.88 5.03 -9.45
C ARG A 219 -17.05 4.93 -10.73
N ALA A 220 -15.85 5.51 -10.74
CA ALA A 220 -14.95 5.45 -11.89
C ALA A 220 -14.49 4.01 -12.16
N TYR A 221 -14.23 3.22 -11.11
CA TYR A 221 -13.83 1.83 -11.23
C TYR A 221 -14.96 0.96 -11.78
N GLN A 222 -16.19 1.08 -11.24
CA GLN A 222 -17.36 0.35 -11.71
C GLN A 222 -17.65 0.59 -13.21
N LYS A 223 -17.53 1.84 -13.68
CA LYS A 223 -17.77 2.18 -15.08
C LYS A 223 -16.68 1.68 -16.04
N ASN A 224 -15.43 1.63 -15.58
CA ASN A 224 -14.30 1.23 -16.42
C ASN A 224 -13.97 -0.27 -16.33
N GLN A 225 -14.67 -1.03 -15.47
CA GLN A 225 -14.49 -2.48 -15.40
C GLN A 225 -14.87 -3.16 -16.72
N PRO A 226 -14.09 -4.14 -17.18
CA PRO A 226 -14.48 -4.95 -18.33
C PRO A 226 -15.72 -5.76 -17.97
N SER A 227 -16.77 -5.69 -18.80
CA SER A 227 -17.91 -6.60 -18.69
C SER A 227 -17.40 -8.03 -18.77
N THR A 228 -17.41 -8.77 -17.67
CA THR A 228 -17.18 -10.22 -17.71
C THR A 228 -18.30 -10.82 -18.56
N PRO A 229 -17.99 -11.52 -19.66
CA PRO A 229 -19.01 -12.28 -20.37
C PRO A 229 -19.39 -13.44 -19.44
N THR A 230 -20.56 -13.34 -18.82
CA THR A 230 -21.18 -14.46 -18.11
C THR A 230 -21.47 -15.53 -19.17
N GLY A 231 -20.73 -16.64 -19.09
CA GLY A 231 -20.95 -17.83 -19.91
C GLY A 231 -22.15 -18.65 -19.43
#